data_AF-A0A1Y2JWT8-F1
#
_entry.id   AF-A0A1Y2JWT8-F1
#
_cell.length_a   1.000
_cell.length_b   1.000
_cell.length_c   1.000
_cell.angle_alpha   90.00
_cell.angle_beta   90.00
_cell.angle_gamma   90.00
#
_symmetry.space_group_name_H-M   'P 1'
#
loop_
_entity.id
_entity.type
_entity.pdbx_description
1 polymer ?
#
loop_
_entity_poly.entity_id
_entity_poly.type
_entity_poly.pdbx_seq_one_letter_code
_entity_poly.pdbx_strand_id
1 'polypeptide(L)' 'MRKSDVTCSECGAGFRRLELTSERGTEGRYYCPACGNLIEAFGAAHLVVYRLTIQPSIKVLRYQ' A
#
# COMPACT_ATOMS: atom_id res chain seq x y z
N MET A 1 -14.48 -8.75 -5.73
CA MET A 1 -13.36 -8.19 -4.94
C MET A 1 -12.15 -9.10 -5.08
N ARG A 2 -11.02 -8.58 -5.55
CA ARG A 2 -9.73 -9.28 -5.59
C ARG A 2 -8.91 -8.88 -4.35
N LYS A 3 -8.17 -9.84 -3.79
CA LYS A 3 -7.30 -9.63 -2.62
C LYS A 3 -5.89 -10.00 -3.02
N SER A 4 -4.94 -9.12 -2.72
CA SER A 4 -3.51 -9.41 -2.84
C SER A 4 -2.78 -8.80 -1.65
N ASP A 5 -1.52 -9.14 -1.48
CA ASP A 5 -0.64 -8.54 -0.47
C ASP A 5 0.47 -7.78 -1.18
N VAL A 6 0.86 -6.64 -0.61
CA VAL A 6 1.99 -5.82 -1.07
C VAL A 6 2.89 -5.51 0.12
N THR A 7 4.20 -5.54 -0.10
CA THR A 7 5.20 -5.26 0.93
C THR A 7 6.03 -4.07 0.51
N CYS A 8 6.25 -3.13 1.43
CA CYS A 8 7.19 -2.04 1.21
C CYS A 8 8.62 -2.57 1.21
N SER A 9 9.33 -2.37 0.11
CA SER A 9 10.74 -2.78 -0.04
C SER A 9 11.68 -2.10 0.96
N GLU A 10 11.37 -0.88 1.39
CA GLU A 10 12.26 -0.07 2.22
C GLU A 10 12.20 -0.43 3.71
N CYS A 11 11.00 -0.59 4.27
CA CYS A 11 10.83 -0.80 5.71
C CYS A 11 10.24 -2.16 6.08
N GLY A 12 9.81 -2.95 5.09
CA GLY A 12 9.20 -4.27 5.31
C GLY A 12 7.75 -4.21 5.80
N ALA A 13 7.11 -3.04 5.84
CA ALA A 13 5.69 -2.93 6.16
C ALA A 13 4.84 -3.71 5.13
N GLY A 14 3.91 -4.53 5.62
CA GLY A 14 3.04 -5.36 4.79
C GLY A 14 1.60 -4.83 4.77
N PHE A 15 0.95 -4.88 3.61
CA PHE A 15 -0.39 -4.38 3.40
C PHE A 15 -1.26 -5.38 2.65
N ARG A 16 -2.50 -5.55 3.12
CA ARG A 16 -3.57 -6.19 2.36
C ARG A 16 -4.10 -5.17 1.35
N ARG A 17 -3.92 -5.45 0.06
CA ARG A 17 -4.51 -4.71 -1.06
C ARG A 17 -5.83 -5.34 -1.45
N LEU A 18 -6.89 -4.54 -1.50
CA LEU A 18 -8.22 -4.95 -1.94
C LEU A 18 -8.60 -4.14 -3.16
N GLU A 19 -9.04 -4.83 -4.21
CA GLU A 19 -9.52 -4.22 -5.44
C GLU A 19 -10.98 -4.61 -5.67
N LEU A 20 -11.85 -3.60 -5.70
CA LEU A 20 -13.28 -3.80 -5.85
C LEU A 20 -13.67 -3.61 -7.32
N THR A 21 -13.75 -4.72 -8.05
CA THR A 21 -14.04 -4.73 -9.50
C THR A 21 -15.42 -4.22 -9.87
N SER A 22 -16.35 -4.14 -8.91
CA SER A 22 -17.70 -3.61 -9.10
C SER A 22 -17.77 -2.08 -8.98
N GLU A 23 -16.73 -1.43 -8.45
CA GLU A 23 -16.70 0.02 -8.21
C GLU A 23 -15.54 0.66 -8.97
N ARG A 24 -15.78 1.83 -9.57
CA ARG A 24 -14.70 2.60 -10.19
C ARG A 24 -13.84 3.28 -9.13
N GLY A 25 -12.55 3.40 -9.43
CA GLY A 25 -11.57 4.06 -8.59
C GLY A 25 -11.23 5.45 -9.08
N THR A 26 -10.16 5.99 -8.49
CA THR A 26 -9.45 7.18 -8.99
C THR A 26 -8.01 6.77 -9.25
N GLU A 27 -7.39 7.34 -10.27
CA GLU A 27 -5.95 7.15 -10.50
C GLU A 27 -5.17 7.65 -9.27
N GLY A 28 -4.19 6.87 -8.84
CA GLY A 28 -3.54 7.14 -7.57
C GLY A 28 -2.17 6.49 -7.43
N ARG A 29 -1.45 7.00 -6.42
CA ARG A 29 -0.18 6.47 -5.95
C ARG A 29 -0.33 6.12 -4.47
N TYR A 30 0.04 4.90 -4.11
CA TYR A 30 0.04 4.48 -2.72
C TYR A 30 1.45 4.55 -2.14
N TYR A 31 1.62 5.45 -1.18
CA TYR A 31 2.86 5.61 -0.43
C TYR A 31 2.77 4.86 0.90
N CYS A 32 3.87 4.24 1.31
CA CYS A 32 3.97 3.56 2.59
C CYS A 32 3.75 4.57 3.72
N PRO A 33 2.71 4.42 4.57
CA PRO A 33 2.47 5.36 5.66
C PRO A 33 3.55 5.31 6.76
N ALA A 34 4.41 4.29 6.77
CA ALA A 34 5.46 4.16 7.77
C ALA A 34 6.77 4.85 7.39
N CYS A 35 7.14 4.88 6.11
CA CYS A 35 8.42 5.43 5.65
C CYS A 35 8.33 6.39 4.45
N GLY A 36 7.14 6.58 3.89
CA GLY A 36 6.92 7.47 2.74
C GLY A 36 7.32 6.89 1.38
N ASN A 37 7.89 5.69 1.30
CA ASN A 37 8.28 5.10 0.02
C ASN A 37 7.06 4.79 -0.88
N LEU A 38 7.16 5.02 -2.19
CA LEU A 38 6.13 4.65 -3.15
C LEU A 38 6.05 3.13 -3.27
N ILE A 39 4.88 2.55 -3.03
CA ILE A 39 4.66 1.10 -3.14
C ILE A 39 4.16 0.75 -4.54
N GLU A 40 3.14 1.45 -5.05
CA GLU A 40 2.62 1.25 -6.41
C GLU A 40 1.86 2.48 -6.91
N ALA A 41 1.65 2.51 -8.23
CA ALA A 41 0.70 3.40 -8.91
C ALA A 41 -0.39 2.55 -9.58
N PHE A 42 -1.63 3.03 -9.57
CA PHE A 42 -2.78 2.32 -10.15
C PHE A 42 -3.72 3.30 -10.88
N GLY A 43 -4.40 2.79 -11.91
CA GLY A 43 -5.38 3.55 -12.68
C GLY A 43 -6.77 3.61 -12.02
N ALA A 44 -7.70 4.30 -12.67
CA ALA A 44 -9.06 4.54 -12.17
C ALA A 44 -10.07 3.41 -12.43
N ALA A 45 -9.64 2.28 -13.01
CA ALA A 45 -10.55 1.21 -13.43
C ALA A 45 -11.34 0.59 -12.27
N HIS A 46 -10.68 0.42 -11.12
CA HIS A 46 -11.25 -0.24 -9.95
C HIS A 46 -10.90 0.54 -8.68
N LEU A 47 -11.81 0.56 -7.71
CA LEU A 47 -11.51 1.12 -6.39
C LEU A 47 -10.47 0.23 -5.69
N VAL A 48 -9.36 0.83 -5.27
CA VAL A 48 -8.27 0.15 -4.56
C VAL A 48 -8.16 0.70 -3.14
N VAL A 49 -8.08 -0.19 -2.16
CA VAL A 49 -7.86 0.18 -0.75
C VAL A 49 -6.79 -0.70 -0.12
N TYR A 50 -6.11 -0.16 0.89
CA TYR A 50 -5.00 -0.80 1.57
C TYR A 50 -5.25 -0.86 3.08
N ARG A 51 -4.90 -1.99 3.69
CA ARG A 51 -4.89 -2.14 5.15
C ARG A 51 -3.52 -2.62 5.59
N LEU A 52 -2.88 -1.90 6.51
CA LEU A 52 -1.64 -2.36 7.15
C LEU A 52 -1.91 -3.69 7.88
N THR A 53 -1.10 -4.71 7.59
CA THR A 53 -1.19 -6.04 8.21
C THR A 53 0.07 -6.43 8.95
N ILE A 54 1.23 -5.91 8.53
CA ILE A 54 2.51 -6.13 9.19
C ILE A 54 3.10 -4.76 9.50
N GLN A 55 3.22 -4.45 10.80
CA GLN A 55 3.99 -3.30 11.23
C GLN A 55 5.47 -3.55 10.88
N PRO A 56 6.17 -2.58 10.26
CA PRO A 56 7.58 -2.74 9.94
C PRO A 56 8.37 -2.95 11.23
N SER A 57 9.23 -3.98 11.26
CA SER A 57 9.97 -4.38 12.47
C SER A 57 11.35 -3.72 12.59
N ILE A 58 11.73 -2.83 11.67
CA ILE A 58 13.09 -2.29 11.65
C ILE A 58 13.10 -0.80 12.01
N LYS A 59 13.81 -0.51 13.11
CA LYS A 59 14.30 0.81 13.53
C LYS A 59 15.20 1.44 12.45
N VAL A 60 14.65 1.87 11.32
CA VAL A 60 15.34 2.64 10.28
C VAL A 60 14.25 3.53 9.68
N LEU A 61 14.12 4.83 9.94
CA LEU A 61 15.00 5.85 10.50
C LEU A 61 14.21 6.67 11.52
N ARG A 62 14.77 6.85 12.73
CA ARG A 62 14.58 8.12 13.43
C ARG A 62 15.22 9.16 12.53
N TYR A 63 14.41 9.96 11.84
CA TYR A 63 14.91 11.21 11.28
C TYR A 63 15.39 12.06 12.46
N GLN A 64 16.59 12.60 12.28
CA GLN A 64 17.32 13.49 13.18
C GLN A 64 16.53 14.76 13.47
#